data_AF-A0A2P2IA70-F1
#
_entry.id   AF-A0A2P2IA70-F1
#
_cell.length_a   1.000
_cell.length_b   1.000
_cell.length_c   1.000
_cell.angle_alpha   90.00
_cell.angle_beta   90.00
_cell.angle_gamma   90.00
#
_symmetry.space_group_name_H-M   'P 1'
#
loop_
_entity.id
_entity.type
_entity.pdbx_description
1 polymer ?
#
loop_
_entity_poly.entity_id
_entity_poly.type
_entity_poly.pdbx_seq_one_letter_code
_entity_poly.pdbx_strand_id
1 'polypeptide(L)'
;YMGSNALASGERMEAGAGIVVEPGTALGAVCAQSIGEPATQMTLKTFHFAGVAAMNITLGVPRIKEIINATRLINTPIITAQLLENRDPLKARQVKARIEKTLLGEVCDGIHMLKSGSEMCYIVQLSSESINLLQLKVSAESIKYSICTSKMKIRENEVEVASKTLLIVRPNYDSKVDPYYQMQHIIKHLPKIVIKGLPTVSRAVVHQRPLRPEDKDRSPVYELLVEGNNLREVIATYGVDGNKCRSNNILEMANTLGIEAARQTIINEITMTMSQHGLSVDCRHVNLLADVMTSQGAVHGITRHGLANTKSSVLMLASFEKTADHLFEAAYHGQVDKINGVSDCIIMGKPINIGTGLFRLVQQHRRSDARPKEHKIKSDLLPSIEEVLRDSRRVDYASVVTKRRTKLFDVPAMHVALYQSGAR
;
A
#
# COMPACT_ATOMS: atom_id res chain seq x y z
N TYR A 1 -15.56 -12.81 10.85
CA TYR A 1 -16.80 -13.61 10.96
C TYR A 1 -16.42 -15.02 11.37
N MET A 2 -16.77 -15.41 12.59
CA MET A 2 -16.93 -16.76 13.18
C MET A 2 -16.73 -16.61 14.69
N GLY A 3 -17.76 -16.93 15.48
CA GLY A 3 -17.72 -16.86 16.95
C GLY A 3 -19.00 -16.37 17.62
N SER A 4 -20.17 -16.69 17.06
CA SER A 4 -21.46 -16.52 17.76
C SER A 4 -22.26 -17.80 17.52
N ASN A 5 -22.15 -18.74 18.45
CA ASN A 5 -23.15 -19.78 18.77
C ASN A 5 -22.49 -20.86 19.62
N ALA A 6 -22.53 -20.69 20.94
CA ALA A 6 -22.42 -21.77 21.91
C ALA A 6 -22.91 -21.26 23.29
N LEU A 7 -24.22 -21.04 23.40
CA LEU A 7 -24.93 -20.93 24.66
C LEU A 7 -26.00 -22.01 24.66
N ALA A 8 -25.65 -23.21 25.13
CA ALA A 8 -26.53 -24.18 25.80
C ALA A 8 -25.81 -25.54 25.90
N SER A 9 -26.15 -26.30 26.95
CA SER A 9 -25.70 -27.66 27.31
C SER A 9 -24.28 -27.81 27.84
N GLY A 10 -24.21 -28.08 29.15
CA GLY A 10 -23.00 -28.34 29.90
C GLY A 10 -22.49 -29.77 29.76
N GLU A 11 -21.83 -30.05 28.64
CA GLU A 11 -20.89 -31.16 28.53
C GLU A 11 -19.55 -30.63 28.01
N ARG A 12 -18.52 -30.71 28.87
CA ARG A 12 -17.14 -30.36 28.53
C ARG A 12 -16.61 -31.39 27.53
N MET A 13 -16.58 -31.05 26.25
CA MET A 13 -15.72 -31.74 25.27
C MET A 13 -14.29 -31.20 25.39
N GLU A 14 -13.40 -32.01 25.97
CA GLU A 14 -11.94 -31.80 26.03
C GLU A 14 -11.25 -32.16 24.70
N ALA A 15 -11.74 -31.63 23.58
CA ALA A 15 -11.05 -31.63 22.30
C ALA A 15 -10.59 -30.21 21.97
N GLY A 16 -9.46 -29.83 22.56
CA GLY A 16 -8.68 -28.62 22.26
C GLY A 16 -9.38 -27.31 22.60
N ALA A 17 -9.24 -26.83 23.84
CA ALA A 17 -9.31 -25.39 24.10
C ALA A 17 -8.26 -24.73 23.19
N GLY A 18 -8.70 -24.17 22.06
CA GLY A 18 -7.81 -23.56 21.07
C GLY A 18 -6.91 -22.57 21.79
N ILE A 19 -5.61 -22.59 21.49
CA ILE A 19 -4.63 -21.67 22.07
C ILE A 19 -5.07 -20.25 21.70
N VAL A 20 -5.74 -19.56 22.62
CA VAL A 20 -6.18 -18.17 22.47
C VAL A 20 -5.06 -17.28 22.98
N VAL A 21 -4.75 -16.21 22.24
CA VAL A 21 -3.78 -15.20 22.68
C VAL A 21 -4.30 -14.49 23.93
N GLU A 22 -3.45 -14.34 24.94
CA GLU A 22 -3.81 -13.66 26.18
C GLU A 22 -4.13 -12.16 25.94
N PRO A 23 -5.23 -11.64 26.50
CA PRO A 23 -5.54 -10.21 26.42
C PRO A 23 -4.40 -9.35 26.99
N GLY A 24 -4.10 -8.24 26.32
CA GLY A 24 -3.00 -7.35 26.70
C GLY A 24 -1.65 -7.68 26.08
N THR A 25 -1.53 -8.81 25.37
CA THR A 25 -0.33 -9.14 24.59
C THR A 25 -0.01 -8.04 23.56
N ALA A 26 1.23 -7.57 23.55
CA ALA A 26 1.71 -6.52 22.64
C ALA A 26 1.97 -7.04 21.21
N LEU A 27 0.92 -7.56 20.55
CA LEU A 27 1.01 -8.22 19.25
C LEU A 27 1.64 -7.37 18.15
N GLY A 28 1.40 -6.06 18.16
CA GLY A 28 1.99 -5.15 17.17
C GLY A 28 3.51 -5.09 17.24
N ALA A 29 4.09 -5.10 18.44
CA ALA A 29 5.53 -5.10 18.64
C ALA A 29 6.16 -6.43 18.24
N VAL A 30 5.55 -7.55 18.68
CA VAL A 30 5.98 -8.90 18.31
C VAL A 30 5.93 -9.09 16.80
N CYS A 31 4.83 -8.69 16.16
CA CYS A 31 4.67 -8.74 14.71
C CYS A 31 5.76 -7.94 13.98
N ALA A 32 6.06 -6.71 14.43
CA ALA A 32 7.10 -5.88 13.82
C ALA A 32 8.48 -6.55 13.92
N GLN A 33 8.80 -7.15 15.07
CA GLN A 33 10.04 -7.89 15.28
C GLN A 33 10.11 -9.14 14.41
N SER A 34 9.06 -9.96 14.38
CA SER A 34 9.02 -11.20 13.61
C SER A 34 9.12 -10.99 12.10
N ILE A 35 8.68 -9.84 11.57
CA ILE A 35 8.83 -9.48 10.17
C ILE A 35 10.20 -8.83 9.91
N GLY A 36 10.71 -8.06 10.87
CA GLY A 36 11.97 -7.31 10.74
C GLY A 36 13.23 -8.15 10.94
N GLU A 37 13.24 -9.12 11.86
CA GLU A 37 14.39 -9.96 12.15
C GLU A 37 14.85 -10.76 10.91
N PRO A 38 13.97 -11.46 10.16
CA PRO A 38 14.34 -12.14 8.92
C PRO A 38 15.03 -11.23 7.91
N ALA A 39 14.69 -9.94 7.86
CA ALA A 39 15.30 -9.01 6.93
C ALA A 39 16.81 -8.82 7.17
N THR A 40 17.30 -9.03 8.40
CA THR A 40 18.74 -8.97 8.69
C THR A 40 19.49 -10.22 8.21
N GLN A 41 18.78 -11.36 8.16
CA GLN A 41 19.31 -12.65 7.70
C GLN A 41 19.21 -12.79 6.17
N MET A 42 18.35 -11.99 5.53
CA MET A 42 18.26 -11.90 4.08
C MET A 42 19.53 -11.25 3.52
N THR A 43 20.41 -12.09 2.98
CA THR A 43 21.47 -11.62 2.10
C THR A 43 20.87 -10.98 0.85
N LEU A 44 21.49 -9.90 0.34
CA LEU A 44 21.10 -9.27 -0.93
C LEU A 44 21.39 -10.22 -2.10
N LYS A 45 20.60 -11.28 -2.28
CA LYS A 45 20.57 -12.01 -3.55
C LYS A 45 19.76 -11.16 -4.53
N THR A 46 20.49 -10.42 -5.35
CA THR A 46 19.94 -9.46 -6.33
C THR A 46 19.35 -10.12 -7.58
N PHE A 47 19.55 -11.43 -7.76
CA PHE A 47 19.05 -12.16 -8.92
C PHE A 47 18.34 -13.44 -8.49
N HIS A 48 17.02 -13.45 -8.63
CA HIS A 48 16.33 -14.71 -8.89
C HIS A 48 15.39 -14.55 -10.07
N PHE A 49 15.48 -15.52 -10.96
CA PHE A 49 14.54 -15.70 -12.04
C PHE A 49 13.28 -16.36 -11.48
N ALA A 50 12.11 -15.93 -11.94
CA ALA A 50 10.81 -16.48 -11.52
C ALA A 50 10.55 -17.89 -12.10
N GLY A 51 11.55 -18.78 -12.06
CA GLY A 51 11.58 -20.03 -12.83
C GLY A 51 11.73 -19.81 -14.35
N VAL A 52 11.57 -18.57 -14.83
CA VAL A 52 11.74 -18.16 -16.23
C VAL A 52 12.98 -17.28 -16.33
N ALA A 53 14.01 -17.75 -17.04
CA ALA A 53 15.29 -17.05 -17.24
C ALA A 53 15.18 -15.65 -17.89
N ALA A 54 13.97 -15.18 -18.22
CA ALA A 54 13.73 -13.97 -18.98
C ALA A 54 13.20 -12.77 -18.18
N MET A 55 12.75 -12.94 -16.93
CA MET A 55 12.20 -11.85 -16.11
C MET A 55 12.94 -11.73 -14.79
N ASN A 56 13.49 -10.54 -14.55
CA ASN A 56 14.14 -10.18 -13.30
C ASN A 56 13.07 -9.66 -12.32
N ILE A 57 13.05 -10.20 -11.11
CA ILE A 57 12.14 -9.75 -10.04
C ILE A 57 12.99 -9.19 -8.90
N THR A 58 12.59 -8.04 -8.35
CA THR A 58 13.14 -7.55 -7.08
C THR A 58 12.74 -8.48 -5.95
N LEU A 59 13.71 -8.99 -5.20
CA LEU A 59 13.47 -9.93 -4.09
C LEU A 59 14.25 -9.54 -2.84
N GLY A 60 13.93 -10.22 -1.74
CA GLY A 60 14.55 -10.00 -0.43
C GLY A 60 14.14 -8.67 0.19
N VAL A 61 15.09 -8.05 0.93
CA VAL A 61 14.85 -6.81 1.68
C VAL A 61 14.35 -5.64 0.80
N PRO A 62 14.90 -5.38 -0.40
CA PRO A 62 14.38 -4.33 -1.27
C PRO A 62 12.89 -4.51 -1.60
N ARG A 63 12.44 -5.75 -1.81
CA ARG A 63 11.04 -6.05 -2.12
C ARG A 63 10.14 -5.85 -0.91
N ILE A 64 10.56 -6.34 0.26
CA ILE A 64 9.83 -6.10 1.52
C ILE A 64 9.69 -4.59 1.78
N LYS A 65 10.75 -3.83 1.54
CA LYS A 65 10.73 -2.35 1.66
C LYS A 65 9.74 -1.71 0.68
N GLU A 66 9.69 -2.14 -0.57
CA GLU A 66 8.72 -1.66 -1.57
C GLU A 66 7.27 -1.92 -1.12
N ILE A 67 7.01 -3.11 -0.58
CA ILE A 67 5.68 -3.52 -0.10
C ILE A 67 5.28 -2.69 1.13
N ILE A 68 6.10 -2.68 2.18
CA ILE A 68 5.80 -2.01 3.45
C ILE A 68 5.63 -0.50 3.25
N ASN A 69 6.40 0.11 2.35
CA ASN A 69 6.29 1.54 2.06
C ASN A 69 5.13 1.90 1.14
N ALA A 70 4.40 0.91 0.60
CA ALA A 70 3.36 1.10 -0.41
C ALA A 70 3.84 2.00 -1.57
N THR A 71 4.99 1.66 -2.15
CA THR A 71 5.61 2.48 -3.21
C THR A 71 4.76 2.47 -4.48
N ARG A 72 4.49 3.66 -5.05
CA ARG A 72 3.71 3.84 -6.29
C ARG A 72 4.37 3.22 -7.52
N LEU A 73 5.67 3.44 -7.69
CA LEU A 73 6.46 2.95 -8.80
C LEU A 73 7.50 1.95 -8.27
N ILE A 74 7.24 0.67 -8.49
CA ILE A 74 8.17 -0.41 -8.15
C ILE A 74 9.12 -0.67 -9.33
N ASN A 75 10.29 -1.22 -9.06
CA ASN A 75 11.34 -1.37 -10.09
C ASN A 75 10.98 -2.42 -11.15
N THR A 76 10.35 -3.53 -10.75
CA THR A 76 10.01 -4.66 -11.63
C THR A 76 8.54 -5.05 -11.48
N PRO A 77 7.60 -4.28 -12.05
CA PRO A 77 6.19 -4.58 -11.99
C PRO A 77 5.82 -5.73 -12.92
N ILE A 78 5.18 -6.76 -12.35
CA ILE A 78 4.82 -7.97 -13.06
C ILE A 78 3.36 -8.31 -12.79
N ILE A 79 2.65 -8.52 -13.88
CA ILE A 79 1.28 -9.02 -13.92
C ILE A 79 1.34 -10.46 -14.41
N THR A 80 0.86 -11.39 -13.58
CA THR A 80 0.65 -12.78 -13.95
C THR A 80 -0.77 -12.92 -14.48
N ALA A 81 -0.92 -13.03 -15.80
CA ALA A 81 -2.20 -13.22 -16.47
C ALA A 81 -2.42 -14.70 -16.80
N GLN A 82 -3.51 -15.25 -16.27
CA GLN A 82 -3.96 -16.59 -16.65
C GLN A 82 -4.73 -16.51 -17.97
N LEU A 83 -4.62 -17.55 -18.79
CA LEU A 83 -5.32 -17.63 -20.08
C LEU A 83 -6.63 -18.40 -19.92
N LEU A 84 -7.68 -17.97 -20.63
CA LEU A 84 -8.93 -18.75 -20.73
C LEU A 84 -8.66 -20.12 -21.35
N GLU A 85 -7.82 -20.13 -22.39
CA GLU A 85 -7.35 -21.33 -23.07
C GLU A 85 -5.86 -21.51 -22.81
N ASN A 86 -5.54 -22.19 -21.71
CA ASN A 86 -4.19 -22.29 -21.18
C ASN A 86 -3.41 -23.54 -21.64
N ARG A 87 -3.95 -24.35 -22.55
CA ARG A 87 -3.30 -25.59 -23.02
C ARG A 87 -2.69 -25.51 -24.41
N ASP A 88 -3.12 -24.53 -25.21
CA ASP A 88 -2.64 -24.34 -26.56
C ASP A 88 -1.56 -23.24 -26.61
N PRO A 89 -0.31 -23.57 -26.96
CA PRO A 89 0.76 -22.58 -27.05
C PRO A 89 0.52 -21.54 -28.16
N LEU A 90 -0.21 -21.88 -29.23
CA LEU A 90 -0.53 -20.94 -30.30
C LEU A 90 -1.49 -19.87 -29.82
N LYS A 91 -2.52 -20.25 -29.06
CA LYS A 91 -3.45 -19.28 -28.44
C LYS A 91 -2.74 -18.40 -27.42
N ALA A 92 -1.83 -18.97 -26.63
CA ALA A 92 -0.99 -18.19 -25.72
C ALA A 92 -0.15 -17.12 -26.45
N ARG A 93 0.44 -17.47 -27.60
CA ARG A 93 1.17 -16.50 -28.46
C ARG A 93 0.25 -15.43 -29.04
N GLN A 94 -0.97 -15.78 -29.44
CA GLN A 94 -1.95 -14.80 -29.94
C GLN A 94 -2.37 -13.81 -28.85
N VAL A 95 -2.59 -14.26 -27.61
CA VAL A 95 -2.91 -13.37 -26.49
C VAL A 95 -1.70 -12.51 -26.13
N LYS A 96 -0.50 -13.10 -26.11
CA LYS A 96 0.76 -12.37 -25.94
C LYS A 96 0.87 -11.22 -26.94
N ALA A 97 0.66 -11.47 -28.23
CA ALA A 97 0.74 -10.46 -29.29
C ALA A 97 -0.29 -9.32 -29.18
N ARG A 98 -1.36 -9.51 -28.39
CA ARG A 98 -2.36 -8.45 -28.11
C ARG A 98 -1.97 -7.57 -26.94
N ILE A 99 -1.11 -8.06 -26.05
CA ILE A 99 -0.72 -7.38 -24.80
C ILE A 99 0.65 -6.72 -24.96
N GLU A 100 1.61 -7.45 -25.53
CA GLU A 100 2.96 -6.95 -25.79
C GLU A 100 2.93 -5.77 -26.77
N LYS A 101 3.53 -4.66 -26.37
CA LYS A 101 3.66 -3.46 -27.18
C LYS A 101 4.53 -3.76 -28.39
N THR A 102 3.98 -3.54 -29.59
CA THR A 102 4.73 -3.60 -30.85
C THR A 102 4.86 -2.21 -31.45
N LEU A 103 6.09 -1.83 -31.75
CA LEU A 103 6.43 -0.54 -32.36
C LEU A 103 6.43 -0.61 -33.88
N LEU A 104 6.13 0.50 -34.56
CA LEU A 104 6.21 0.57 -36.02
C LEU A 104 7.60 0.24 -36.56
N GLY A 105 8.66 0.66 -35.86
CA GLY A 105 10.03 0.31 -36.26
C GLY A 105 10.33 -1.19 -36.26
N GLU A 106 9.57 -2.03 -35.54
CA GLU A 106 9.83 -3.48 -35.43
C GLU A 106 9.18 -4.28 -36.56
N VAL A 107 8.19 -3.71 -37.24
CA VAL A 107 7.45 -4.35 -38.35
C VAL A 107 7.73 -3.73 -39.71
N CYS A 108 8.60 -2.71 -39.77
CA CYS A 108 9.02 -2.08 -41.03
C CYS A 108 10.35 -2.64 -41.54
N ASP A 109 10.44 -2.90 -42.85
CA ASP A 109 11.72 -3.19 -43.51
C ASP A 109 12.58 -1.92 -43.60
N GLY A 110 11.93 -0.77 -43.79
CA GLY A 110 12.59 0.52 -43.93
C GLY A 110 11.61 1.69 -44.03
N ILE A 111 12.11 2.88 -43.69
CA ILE A 111 11.40 4.16 -43.86
C ILE A 111 12.26 5.03 -44.77
N HIS A 112 11.78 5.29 -45.98
CA HIS A 112 12.53 6.04 -47.00
C HIS A 112 11.93 7.43 -47.19
N MET A 113 12.79 8.45 -47.24
CA MET A 113 12.38 9.80 -47.62
C MET A 113 12.42 9.91 -49.14
N LEU A 114 11.30 10.30 -49.75
CA LEU A 114 11.28 10.73 -51.14
C LEU A 114 11.05 12.24 -51.20
N LYS A 115 11.83 12.89 -52.06
CA LYS A 115 11.65 14.29 -52.43
C LYS A 115 11.41 14.35 -53.93
N SER A 116 10.20 14.70 -54.33
CA SER A 116 9.85 14.92 -55.73
C SER A 116 9.46 16.39 -55.89
N GLY A 117 10.39 17.20 -56.42
CA GLY A 117 10.21 18.65 -56.53
C GLY A 117 9.98 19.34 -55.19
N SER A 118 8.81 19.97 -55.03
CA SER A 118 8.38 20.66 -53.81
C SER A 118 7.72 19.74 -52.78
N GLU A 119 7.39 18.50 -53.16
CA GLU A 119 6.75 17.54 -52.26
C GLU A 119 7.78 16.63 -51.59
N MET A 120 7.65 16.47 -50.28
CA MET A 120 8.46 15.58 -49.45
C MET A 120 7.53 14.59 -48.79
N CYS A 121 7.81 13.30 -48.88
CA CYS A 121 7.03 12.26 -48.22
C CYS A 121 7.92 11.15 -47.66
N TYR A 122 7.42 10.47 -46.64
CA TYR A 122 8.01 9.23 -46.14
C TYR A 122 7.22 8.04 -46.68
N ILE A 123 7.92 7.12 -47.32
CA ILE A 123 7.40 5.80 -47.64
C ILE A 123 7.80 4.86 -46.52
N VAL A 124 6.81 4.26 -45.87
CA VAL A 124 6.98 3.23 -44.86
C VAL A 124 6.67 1.89 -45.51
N GLN A 125 7.70 1.03 -45.61
CA GLN A 125 7.56 -0.31 -46.14
C GLN A 125 7.37 -1.30 -44.99
N LEU A 126 6.21 -1.95 -44.97
CA LEU A 126 5.83 -2.93 -43.98
C LEU A 126 6.27 -4.33 -44.39
N SER A 127 6.88 -5.04 -43.43
CA SER A 127 7.32 -6.42 -43.61
C SER A 127 6.16 -7.37 -43.38
N SER A 128 5.66 -8.00 -44.45
CA SER A 128 4.60 -9.01 -44.33
C SER A 128 5.07 -10.25 -43.55
N GLU A 129 6.37 -10.56 -43.64
CA GLU A 129 6.98 -11.68 -42.93
C GLU A 129 6.98 -11.46 -41.41
N SER A 130 7.46 -10.30 -40.95
CA SER A 130 7.47 -9.96 -39.51
C SER A 130 6.06 -9.93 -38.91
N ILE A 131 5.08 -9.38 -39.64
CA ILE A 131 3.67 -9.34 -39.20
C ILE A 131 3.12 -10.76 -39.03
N ASN A 132 3.39 -11.65 -39.99
CA ASN A 132 2.92 -13.03 -39.95
C ASN A 132 3.61 -13.86 -38.86
N LEU A 133 4.93 -13.73 -38.71
CA LEU A 133 5.71 -14.42 -37.68
C LEU A 133 5.26 -14.04 -36.26
N LEU A 134 4.99 -12.75 -36.04
CA LEU A 134 4.49 -12.24 -34.76
C LEU A 134 2.97 -12.50 -34.57
N GLN A 135 2.29 -13.07 -35.57
CA GLN A 135 0.84 -13.33 -35.59
C GLN A 135 0.01 -12.07 -35.27
N LEU A 136 0.52 -10.91 -35.69
CA LEU A 136 -0.12 -9.62 -35.52
C LEU A 136 -1.25 -9.54 -36.54
N LYS A 137 -2.51 -9.67 -36.09
CA LYS A 137 -3.70 -9.47 -36.93
C LYS A 137 -3.90 -7.98 -37.23
N VAL A 138 -2.98 -7.39 -37.99
CA VAL A 138 -2.90 -5.95 -38.25
C VAL A 138 -2.87 -5.71 -39.76
N SER A 139 -3.68 -4.75 -40.23
CA SER A 139 -3.71 -4.28 -41.62
C SER A 139 -3.02 -2.91 -41.76
N ALA A 140 -2.65 -2.53 -42.98
CA ALA A 140 -2.14 -1.19 -43.27
C ALA A 140 -3.10 -0.07 -42.83
N GLU A 141 -4.42 -0.31 -42.91
CA GLU A 141 -5.45 0.60 -42.41
C GLU A 141 -5.42 0.74 -40.89
N SER A 142 -5.23 -0.37 -40.15
CA SER A 142 -5.07 -0.34 -38.70
C SER A 142 -3.80 0.42 -38.29
N ILE A 143 -2.74 0.34 -39.09
CA ILE A 143 -1.50 1.10 -38.87
C ILE A 143 -1.73 2.58 -39.14
N LYS A 144 -2.43 2.93 -40.24
CA LYS A 144 -2.86 4.31 -40.53
C LYS A 144 -3.63 4.90 -39.35
N TYR A 145 -4.63 4.17 -38.82
CA TYR A 145 -5.39 4.60 -37.65
C TYR A 145 -4.49 4.85 -36.42
N SER A 146 -3.51 3.96 -36.19
CA SER A 146 -2.55 4.09 -35.07
C SER A 146 -1.64 5.31 -35.23
N ILE A 147 -1.23 5.63 -36.47
CA ILE A 147 -0.44 6.83 -36.77
C ILE A 147 -1.26 8.11 -36.53
N CYS A 148 -2.51 8.15 -37.00
CA CYS A 148 -3.40 9.31 -36.82
C CYS A 148 -3.78 9.55 -35.35
N THR A 149 -3.96 8.48 -34.57
CA THR A 149 -4.28 8.56 -33.13
C THR A 149 -3.05 8.89 -32.27
N SER A 150 -1.85 8.81 -32.84
CA SER A 150 -0.61 9.07 -32.13
C SER A 150 -0.49 10.54 -31.70
N LYS A 151 0.41 10.82 -30.75
CA LYS A 151 0.70 12.18 -30.26
C LYS A 151 1.25 13.14 -31.34
N MET A 152 1.46 12.67 -32.57
CA MET A 152 2.06 13.42 -33.67
C MET A 152 1.10 14.41 -34.35
N LYS A 153 -0.18 14.46 -33.96
CA LYS A 153 -1.20 15.36 -34.55
C LYS A 153 -1.25 15.32 -36.10
N ILE A 154 -0.97 14.16 -36.68
CA ILE A 154 -1.03 13.94 -38.13
C ILE A 154 -2.50 13.73 -38.52
N ARG A 155 -2.99 14.46 -39.52
CA ARG A 155 -4.37 14.35 -40.00
C ARG A 155 -4.54 13.10 -40.87
N GLU A 156 -5.78 12.63 -41.02
CA GLU A 156 -6.07 11.45 -41.84
C GLU A 156 -5.68 11.62 -43.32
N ASN A 157 -5.79 12.86 -43.83
CA ASN A 157 -5.43 13.20 -45.21
C ASN A 157 -3.91 13.18 -45.47
N GLU A 158 -3.10 13.21 -44.40
CA GLU A 158 -1.64 13.22 -44.49
C GLU A 158 -1.06 11.80 -44.56
N VAL A 159 -1.87 10.76 -44.31
CA VAL A 159 -1.46 9.35 -44.37
C VAL A 159 -2.28 8.61 -45.42
N GLU A 160 -1.61 8.20 -46.50
CA GLU A 160 -2.21 7.46 -47.60
C GLU A 160 -1.74 6.00 -47.59
N VAL A 161 -2.68 5.08 -47.74
CA VAL A 161 -2.38 3.65 -47.90
C VAL A 161 -2.24 3.37 -49.39
N ALA A 162 -1.00 3.32 -49.89
CA ALA A 162 -0.75 3.06 -51.31
C ALA A 162 -0.94 1.57 -51.65
N SER A 163 -0.60 0.66 -50.74
CA SER A 163 -0.78 -0.78 -50.90
C SER A 163 -0.89 -1.48 -49.54
N LYS A 164 -1.11 -2.81 -49.54
CA LYS A 164 -1.16 -3.63 -48.32
C LYS A 164 0.11 -3.55 -47.48
N THR A 165 1.24 -3.24 -48.11
CA THR A 165 2.57 -3.18 -47.48
C THR A 165 3.20 -1.79 -47.51
N LEU A 166 2.55 -0.80 -48.14
CA LEU A 166 3.14 0.52 -48.36
C LEU A 166 2.23 1.63 -47.85
N LEU A 167 2.77 2.45 -46.97
CA LEU A 167 2.14 3.65 -46.42
C LEU A 167 2.95 4.88 -46.81
N ILE A 168 2.26 5.94 -47.21
CA ILE A 168 2.86 7.24 -47.54
C ILE A 168 2.42 8.23 -46.47
N VAL A 169 3.40 8.84 -45.80
CA VAL A 169 3.17 9.89 -44.79
C VAL A 169 3.69 11.22 -45.34
N ARG A 170 2.82 12.22 -45.43
CA ARG A 170 3.14 13.57 -45.90
C ARG A 170 3.20 14.55 -44.71
N PRO A 171 4.05 15.57 -44.75
CA PRO A 171 4.06 16.64 -43.75
C PRO A 171 2.84 17.54 -43.94
N ASN A 172 2.50 18.30 -42.91
CA ASN A 172 1.42 19.27 -42.98
C ASN A 172 1.94 20.61 -43.50
N TYR A 173 1.68 20.87 -44.78
CA TYR A 173 2.06 22.11 -45.47
C TYR A 173 1.30 23.37 -44.98
N ASP A 174 0.21 23.21 -44.23
CA ASP A 174 -0.65 24.31 -43.74
C ASP A 174 -0.12 24.93 -42.43
N SER A 175 0.88 24.30 -41.80
CA SER A 175 1.42 24.81 -40.54
C SER A 175 2.38 25.99 -40.77
N LYS A 176 2.50 26.87 -39.77
CA LYS A 176 3.52 27.94 -39.73
C LYS A 176 4.97 27.44 -39.61
N VAL A 177 5.18 26.13 -39.49
CA VAL A 177 6.49 25.51 -39.29
C VAL A 177 7.01 25.03 -40.64
N ASP A 178 8.29 25.31 -40.90
CA ASP A 178 9.00 24.82 -42.06
C ASP A 178 8.80 23.30 -42.27
N PRO A 179 8.35 22.86 -43.48
CA PRO A 179 8.05 21.46 -43.77
C PRO A 179 9.22 20.51 -43.49
N TYR A 180 10.46 20.98 -43.66
CA TYR A 180 11.66 20.21 -43.40
C TYR A 180 11.82 19.83 -41.92
N TYR A 181 11.55 20.75 -40.99
CA TYR A 181 11.61 20.47 -39.56
C TYR A 181 10.51 19.50 -39.13
N GLN A 182 9.32 19.61 -39.71
CA GLN A 182 8.26 18.63 -39.48
C GLN A 182 8.65 17.24 -39.94
N MET A 183 9.29 17.11 -41.10
CA MET A 183 9.78 15.83 -41.59
C MET A 183 10.83 15.22 -40.66
N GLN A 184 11.77 16.03 -40.16
CA GLN A 184 12.73 15.57 -39.15
C GLN A 184 12.05 15.13 -37.83
N HIS A 185 10.98 15.82 -37.43
CA HIS A 185 10.19 15.42 -36.28
C HIS A 185 9.46 14.09 -36.53
N ILE A 186 8.86 13.92 -37.73
CA ILE A 186 8.18 12.69 -38.14
C ILE A 186 9.14 11.51 -38.11
N ILE A 187 10.30 11.56 -38.77
CA ILE A 187 11.22 10.42 -38.80
C ILE A 187 11.73 10.00 -37.41
N LYS A 188 11.88 10.95 -36.47
CA LYS A 188 12.32 10.66 -35.10
C LYS A 188 11.27 9.92 -34.27
N HIS A 189 9.99 10.15 -34.56
CA HIS A 189 8.87 9.67 -33.75
C HIS A 189 8.03 8.58 -34.42
N LEU A 190 8.00 8.52 -35.76
CA LEU A 190 7.25 7.54 -36.55
C LEU A 190 7.60 6.09 -36.16
N PRO A 191 8.89 5.70 -36.00
CA PRO A 191 9.24 4.34 -35.58
C PRO A 191 8.77 3.99 -34.15
N LYS A 192 8.55 5.00 -33.29
CA LYS A 192 8.19 4.84 -31.87
C LYS A 192 6.68 4.77 -31.64
N ILE A 193 5.88 4.84 -32.70
CA ILE A 193 4.42 4.70 -32.61
C ILE A 193 4.07 3.26 -32.26
N VAL A 194 3.16 3.09 -31.31
CA VAL A 194 2.60 1.79 -30.93
C VAL A 194 1.51 1.44 -31.92
N ILE A 195 1.64 0.29 -32.59
CA ILE A 195 0.66 -0.21 -33.55
C ILE A 195 -0.33 -1.17 -32.88
N LYS A 196 0.20 -2.03 -32.03
CA LYS A 196 -0.56 -3.07 -31.33
C LYS A 196 0.02 -3.26 -29.93
N GLY A 197 -0.80 -3.80 -29.03
CA GLY A 197 -0.40 -3.99 -27.64
C GLY A 197 -0.80 -2.84 -26.73
N LEU A 198 -0.48 -3.00 -25.45
CA LEU A 198 -0.74 -2.00 -24.41
C LEU A 198 0.48 -1.09 -24.28
N PRO A 199 0.35 0.25 -24.38
CA PRO A 199 1.49 1.17 -24.37
C PRO A 199 2.35 1.12 -23.09
N THR A 200 1.74 0.74 -21.98
CA THR A 200 2.34 0.66 -20.63
C THR A 200 3.12 -0.63 -20.38
N VAL A 201 2.95 -1.64 -21.23
CA VAL A 201 3.63 -2.94 -21.12
C VAL A 201 4.96 -2.86 -21.86
N SER A 202 6.05 -3.28 -21.20
CA SER A 202 7.37 -3.35 -21.83
C SER A 202 7.54 -4.66 -22.59
N ARG A 203 7.20 -5.79 -21.96
CA ARG A 203 7.42 -7.13 -22.52
C ARG A 203 6.40 -8.13 -21.97
N ALA A 204 6.07 -9.15 -22.75
CA ALA A 204 5.32 -10.30 -22.26
C ALA A 204 6.00 -11.63 -22.61
N VAL A 205 6.00 -12.57 -21.67
CA VAL A 205 6.64 -13.88 -21.80
C VAL A 205 5.62 -14.97 -21.49
N VAL A 206 5.52 -15.95 -22.39
CA VAL A 206 4.71 -17.16 -22.14
C VAL A 206 5.52 -18.07 -21.23
N HIS A 207 4.98 -18.36 -20.05
CA HIS A 207 5.55 -19.26 -19.07
C HIS A 207 4.77 -20.57 -19.05
N GLN A 208 5.47 -21.69 -19.14
CA GLN A 208 4.87 -23.00 -18.89
C GLN A 208 4.99 -23.31 -17.41
N ARG A 209 3.87 -23.24 -16.70
CA ARG A 209 3.82 -23.50 -15.26
C ARG A 209 4.09 -24.98 -14.98
N PRO A 210 4.85 -25.33 -13.92
CA PRO A 210 4.90 -26.71 -13.46
C PRO A 210 3.50 -27.20 -13.05
N LEU A 211 3.24 -28.49 -13.29
CA LEU A 211 1.98 -29.15 -12.96
C LEU A 211 1.78 -29.15 -11.44
N ARG A 212 0.61 -28.69 -10.99
CA ARG A 212 0.21 -28.77 -9.58
C ARG A 212 -0.61 -30.04 -9.36
N PRO A 213 -0.69 -30.56 -8.12
CA PRO A 213 -1.54 -31.72 -7.81
C PRO A 213 -3.01 -31.51 -8.16
N GLU A 214 -3.46 -30.25 -8.21
CA GLU A 214 -4.83 -29.85 -8.57
C GLU A 214 -5.14 -30.00 -10.07
N ASP A 215 -4.12 -30.10 -10.93
CA ASP A 215 -4.28 -30.25 -12.36
C ASP A 215 -4.62 -31.72 -12.67
N LYS A 216 -5.91 -32.01 -12.83
CA LYS A 216 -6.42 -33.36 -13.13
C LYS A 216 -5.80 -33.97 -14.41
N ASP A 217 -5.42 -33.12 -15.36
CA ASP A 217 -4.77 -33.54 -16.60
C ASP A 217 -3.28 -33.16 -16.58
N ARG A 218 -2.42 -34.12 -16.95
CA ARG A 218 -0.95 -33.93 -17.05
C ARG A 218 -0.50 -33.06 -18.23
N SER A 219 -1.37 -32.26 -18.81
CA SER A 219 -1.07 -31.40 -19.96
C SER A 219 -0.39 -30.10 -19.52
N PRO A 220 0.57 -29.56 -20.30
CA PRO A 220 1.23 -28.31 -19.97
C PRO A 220 0.23 -27.15 -19.85
N VAL A 221 0.37 -26.35 -18.79
CA VAL A 221 -0.43 -25.16 -18.55
C VAL A 221 0.43 -23.93 -18.83
N TYR A 222 -0.04 -23.07 -19.73
CA TYR A 222 0.60 -21.83 -20.10
C TYR A 222 -0.06 -20.65 -19.40
N GLU A 223 0.78 -19.80 -18.80
CA GLU A 223 0.41 -18.50 -18.26
C GLU A 223 1.25 -17.42 -18.91
N LEU A 224 0.78 -16.18 -18.85
CA LEU A 224 1.50 -15.04 -19.41
C LEU A 224 2.05 -14.19 -18.26
N LEU A 225 3.36 -13.99 -18.25
CA LEU A 225 4.01 -13.02 -17.40
C LEU A 225 4.18 -11.73 -18.19
N VAL A 226 3.61 -10.64 -17.69
CA VAL A 226 3.59 -9.34 -18.36
C VAL A 226 4.35 -8.35 -17.48
N GLU A 227 5.36 -7.72 -18.04
CA GLU A 227 6.13 -6.67 -17.37
C GLU A 227 5.47 -5.31 -17.64
N GLY A 228 4.87 -4.70 -16.62
CA GLY A 228 4.13 -3.45 -16.77
C GLY A 228 3.18 -3.14 -15.61
N ASN A 229 2.64 -1.91 -15.64
CA ASN A 229 1.77 -1.32 -14.60
C ASN A 229 0.36 -1.00 -15.14
N ASN A 230 -0.30 -1.92 -15.85
CA ASN A 230 -1.71 -1.70 -16.25
C ASN A 230 -2.57 -2.96 -16.23
N LEU A 231 -2.90 -3.43 -15.04
CA LEU A 231 -3.71 -4.60 -14.76
C LEU A 231 -5.11 -4.49 -15.37
N ARG A 232 -5.72 -3.30 -15.34
CA ARG A 232 -7.07 -3.07 -15.86
C ARG A 232 -7.16 -3.43 -17.35
N GLU A 233 -6.24 -2.93 -18.16
CA GLU A 233 -6.23 -3.21 -19.59
C GLU A 233 -5.88 -4.68 -19.87
N VAL A 234 -4.93 -5.26 -19.11
CA VAL A 234 -4.56 -6.68 -19.25
C VAL A 234 -5.75 -7.59 -18.98
N ILE A 235 -6.52 -7.34 -17.91
CA ILE A 235 -7.75 -8.09 -17.58
C ILE A 235 -8.80 -7.98 -18.68
N ALA A 236 -8.91 -6.80 -19.32
CA ALA A 236 -9.89 -6.56 -20.37
C ALA A 236 -9.51 -7.19 -21.72
N THR A 237 -8.29 -7.69 -21.88
CA THR A 237 -7.87 -8.28 -23.16
C THR A 237 -8.53 -9.64 -23.42
N TYR A 238 -9.06 -9.82 -24.64
CA TYR A 238 -9.69 -11.10 -25.01
C TYR A 238 -8.67 -12.24 -24.99
N GLY A 239 -9.03 -13.30 -24.28
CA GLY A 239 -8.22 -14.52 -24.11
C GLY A 239 -7.56 -14.62 -22.73
N VAL A 240 -7.60 -13.56 -21.94
CA VAL A 240 -7.16 -13.54 -20.53
C VAL A 240 -8.31 -13.87 -19.61
N ASP A 241 -8.06 -14.74 -18.62
CA ASP A 241 -8.98 -15.03 -17.52
C ASP A 241 -8.79 -13.99 -16.40
N GLY A 242 -9.61 -12.93 -16.47
CA GLY A 242 -9.57 -11.82 -15.54
C GLY A 242 -9.74 -12.19 -14.06
N ASN A 243 -10.43 -13.29 -13.77
CA ASN A 243 -10.71 -13.71 -12.38
C ASN A 243 -9.47 -14.27 -11.68
N LYS A 244 -8.47 -14.71 -12.44
CA LYS A 244 -7.24 -15.32 -11.91
C LYS A 244 -5.98 -14.49 -12.17
N CYS A 245 -6.12 -13.31 -12.74
CA CYS A 245 -5.03 -12.36 -12.91
C CYS A 245 -4.51 -11.86 -11.55
N ARG A 246 -3.19 -11.69 -11.44
CA ARG A 246 -2.52 -11.17 -10.25
C ARG A 246 -1.51 -10.10 -10.67
N SER A 247 -1.34 -9.06 -9.86
CA SER A 247 -0.26 -8.09 -10.01
C SER A 247 0.54 -8.02 -8.71
N ASN A 248 1.84 -7.87 -8.83
CA ASN A 248 2.72 -7.63 -7.69
C ASN A 248 2.68 -6.15 -7.23
N ASN A 249 2.08 -5.24 -8.00
CA ASN A 249 1.90 -3.84 -7.60
C ASN A 249 0.65 -3.67 -6.73
N ILE A 250 0.84 -3.42 -5.44
CA ILE A 250 -0.23 -3.34 -4.44
C ILE A 250 -1.19 -2.18 -4.71
N LEU A 251 -0.67 -1.03 -5.11
CA LEU A 251 -1.49 0.16 -5.36
C LEU A 251 -2.32 0.03 -6.63
N GLU A 252 -1.77 -0.64 -7.64
CA GLU A 252 -2.52 -0.99 -8.84
C GLU A 252 -3.67 -1.97 -8.54
N MET A 253 -3.41 -2.99 -7.71
CA MET A 253 -4.43 -3.92 -7.23
C MET A 253 -5.54 -3.17 -6.48
N ALA A 254 -5.17 -2.25 -5.59
CA ALA A 254 -6.12 -1.40 -4.87
C ALA A 254 -7.01 -0.58 -5.81
N ASN A 255 -6.42 0.04 -6.84
CA ASN A 255 -7.13 0.89 -7.79
C ASN A 255 -8.00 0.12 -8.79
N THR A 256 -7.71 -1.16 -9.03
CA THR A 256 -8.40 -1.97 -10.04
C THR A 256 -9.44 -2.90 -9.42
N LEU A 257 -9.09 -3.58 -8.33
CA LEU A 257 -9.92 -4.63 -7.70
C LEU A 257 -10.37 -4.27 -6.28
N GLY A 258 -9.84 -3.19 -5.68
CA GLY A 258 -10.23 -2.70 -4.37
C GLY A 258 -9.28 -3.12 -3.24
N ILE A 259 -9.62 -2.66 -2.03
CA ILE A 259 -8.74 -2.74 -0.85
C ILE A 259 -8.53 -4.16 -0.35
N GLU A 260 -9.56 -5.02 -0.35
CA GLU A 260 -9.39 -6.42 0.09
C GLU A 260 -8.48 -7.21 -0.85
N ALA A 261 -8.53 -6.93 -2.16
CA ALA A 261 -7.60 -7.51 -3.11
C ALA A 261 -6.16 -7.05 -2.82
N ALA A 262 -5.96 -5.76 -2.53
CA ALA A 262 -4.66 -5.22 -2.15
C ALA A 262 -4.14 -5.81 -0.82
N ARG A 263 -5.01 -5.97 0.18
CA ARG A 263 -4.71 -6.62 1.47
C ARG A 263 -4.19 -8.05 1.24
N GLN A 264 -4.89 -8.83 0.42
CA GLN A 264 -4.47 -10.18 0.08
C GLN A 264 -3.16 -10.20 -0.73
N THR A 265 -2.94 -9.24 -1.62
CA THR A 265 -1.67 -9.10 -2.36
C THR A 265 -0.50 -8.82 -1.41
N ILE A 266 -0.65 -7.95 -0.40
CA ILE A 266 0.39 -7.70 0.61
C ILE A 266 0.77 -9.01 1.31
N ILE A 267 -0.23 -9.78 1.73
CA ILE A 267 0.00 -11.07 2.41
C ILE A 267 0.76 -12.03 1.49
N ASN A 268 0.26 -12.23 0.28
CA ASN A 268 0.86 -13.16 -0.68
C ASN A 268 2.30 -12.77 -1.03
N GLU A 269 2.55 -11.48 -1.27
CA GLU A 269 3.87 -10.98 -1.67
C GLU A 269 4.91 -11.08 -0.55
N ILE A 270 4.54 -10.76 0.70
CA ILE A 270 5.44 -10.90 1.86
C ILE A 270 5.74 -12.37 2.10
N THR A 271 4.71 -13.23 2.14
CA THR A 271 4.90 -14.68 2.34
C THR A 271 5.74 -15.30 1.22
N MET A 272 5.49 -14.93 -0.05
CA MET A 272 6.28 -15.39 -1.19
C MET A 272 7.74 -14.95 -1.06
N THR A 273 7.99 -13.68 -0.74
CA THR A 273 9.35 -13.13 -0.61
C THR A 273 10.12 -13.84 0.52
N MET A 274 9.48 -14.09 1.67
CA MET A 274 10.10 -14.82 2.78
C MET A 274 10.42 -16.27 2.40
N SER A 275 9.46 -16.97 1.77
CA SER A 275 9.60 -18.39 1.42
C SER A 275 10.73 -18.67 0.41
N GLN A 276 10.98 -17.75 -0.52
CA GLN A 276 12.06 -17.87 -1.50
C GLN A 276 13.45 -17.81 -0.88
N HIS A 277 13.58 -17.21 0.30
CA HIS A 277 14.82 -17.20 1.08
C HIS A 277 14.88 -18.34 2.11
N GLY A 278 13.94 -19.29 2.08
CA GLY A 278 13.85 -20.39 3.04
C GLY A 278 13.46 -19.92 4.45
N LEU A 279 12.99 -18.68 4.58
CA LEU A 279 12.52 -18.11 5.84
C LEU A 279 11.01 -18.28 5.92
N SER A 280 10.51 -18.53 7.13
CA SER A 280 9.07 -18.64 7.38
C SER A 280 8.67 -17.70 8.50
N VAL A 281 7.56 -17.00 8.30
CA VAL A 281 6.93 -16.13 9.29
C VAL A 281 5.49 -16.59 9.39
N ASP A 282 4.97 -16.68 10.61
CA ASP A 282 3.58 -17.05 10.83
C ASP A 282 2.64 -16.07 10.11
N CYS A 283 1.62 -16.60 9.43
CA CYS A 283 0.70 -15.80 8.63
C CYS A 283 -0.07 -14.78 9.47
N ARG A 284 -0.24 -15.01 10.77
CA ARG A 284 -0.94 -14.08 11.68
C ARG A 284 -0.21 -12.73 11.78
N HIS A 285 1.12 -12.72 11.75
CA HIS A 285 1.90 -11.48 11.75
C HIS A 285 1.70 -10.71 10.43
N VAL A 286 1.79 -11.42 9.30
CA VAL A 286 1.63 -10.80 7.98
C VAL A 286 0.19 -10.29 7.79
N ASN A 287 -0.81 -11.03 8.29
CA ASN A 287 -2.21 -10.60 8.29
C ASN A 287 -2.40 -9.32 9.11
N LEU A 288 -1.87 -9.27 10.33
CA LEU A 288 -1.96 -8.07 11.18
C LEU A 288 -1.32 -6.85 10.48
N LEU A 289 -0.16 -7.03 9.84
CA LEU A 289 0.47 -5.96 9.07
C LEU A 289 -0.43 -5.49 7.91
N ALA A 290 -0.95 -6.42 7.11
CA ALA A 290 -1.79 -6.10 5.96
C ALA A 290 -3.09 -5.39 6.39
N ASP A 291 -3.71 -5.84 7.48
CA ASP A 291 -4.91 -5.23 8.06
C ASP A 291 -4.63 -3.80 8.55
N VAL A 292 -3.51 -3.58 9.25
CA VAL A 292 -3.10 -2.23 9.68
C VAL A 292 -2.91 -1.31 8.48
N MET A 293 -2.21 -1.78 7.43
CA MET A 293 -1.95 -1.01 6.21
C MET A 293 -3.22 -0.67 5.41
N THR A 294 -4.30 -1.43 5.57
CA THR A 294 -5.54 -1.29 4.77
C THR A 294 -6.76 -0.84 5.58
N SER A 295 -6.64 -0.70 6.89
CA SER A 295 -7.72 -0.42 7.84
C SER A 295 -8.55 0.85 7.56
N GLN A 296 -7.98 1.86 6.94
CA GLN A 296 -8.64 3.15 6.68
C GLN A 296 -9.33 3.24 5.31
N GLY A 297 -9.46 2.11 4.57
CA GLY A 297 -10.05 2.11 3.23
C GLY A 297 -9.11 2.62 2.14
N ALA A 298 -7.83 2.82 2.45
CA ALA A 298 -6.76 3.07 1.50
C ALA A 298 -5.48 2.36 1.99
N VAL A 299 -4.59 2.01 1.05
CA VAL A 299 -3.31 1.38 1.38
C VAL A 299 -2.34 2.46 1.84
N HIS A 300 -2.03 2.47 3.14
CA HIS A 300 -1.04 3.36 3.73
C HIS A 300 0.26 2.60 3.99
N GLY A 301 1.34 3.09 3.39
CA GLY A 301 2.68 2.57 3.68
C GLY A 301 3.15 2.95 5.07
N ILE A 302 4.02 2.14 5.68
CA ILE A 302 4.68 2.42 6.96
C ILE A 302 5.85 3.39 6.74
N THR A 303 5.50 4.59 6.29
CA THR A 303 6.40 5.72 6.08
C THR A 303 5.92 6.90 6.90
N ARG A 304 6.75 7.95 7.05
CA ARG A 304 6.34 9.19 7.74
C ARG A 304 5.02 9.76 7.22
N HIS A 305 4.80 9.73 5.91
CA HIS A 305 3.58 10.27 5.29
C HIS A 305 2.37 9.37 5.53
N GLY A 306 2.54 8.03 5.53
CA GLY A 306 1.44 7.11 5.83
C GLY A 306 1.09 7.06 7.32
N LEU A 307 2.09 7.19 8.21
CA LEU A 307 1.88 7.27 9.66
C LEU A 307 1.15 8.55 10.07
N ALA A 308 1.45 9.69 9.44
CA ALA A 308 0.76 10.95 9.67
C ALA A 308 -0.74 10.88 9.34
N ASN A 309 -1.13 10.09 8.34
CA ASN A 309 -2.55 9.92 7.98
C ASN A 309 -3.29 8.92 8.88
N THR A 310 -2.57 7.96 9.48
CA THR A 310 -3.17 6.87 10.27
C THR A 310 -3.30 7.20 11.75
N LYS A 311 -2.33 7.91 12.34
CA LYS A 311 -2.27 8.16 13.78
C LYS A 311 -2.50 9.63 14.11
N SER A 312 -3.23 9.88 15.19
CA SER A 312 -3.66 11.22 15.60
C SER A 312 -2.77 11.90 16.65
N SER A 313 -1.80 11.18 17.25
CA SER A 313 -0.95 11.76 18.30
C SER A 313 0.20 12.54 17.70
N VAL A 314 0.35 13.79 18.15
CA VAL A 314 1.40 14.71 17.71
C VAL A 314 2.74 14.29 18.29
N LEU A 315 2.79 13.89 19.56
CA LEU A 315 4.03 13.50 20.23
C LEU A 315 4.65 12.26 19.58
N MET A 316 3.83 11.27 19.25
CA MET A 316 4.27 10.08 18.53
C MET A 316 4.83 10.44 17.14
N LEU A 317 4.16 11.33 16.39
CA LEU A 317 4.66 11.78 15.08
C LEU A 317 5.98 12.54 15.20
N ALA A 318 6.04 13.52 16.13
CA ALA A 318 7.21 14.36 16.36
C ALA A 318 8.43 13.55 16.84
N SER A 319 8.21 12.45 17.57
CA SER A 319 9.28 11.53 18.02
C SER A 319 9.82 10.62 16.92
N PHE A 320 9.09 10.45 15.81
CA PHE A 320 9.48 9.57 14.71
C PHE A 320 10.30 10.30 13.65
N GLU A 321 9.76 11.38 13.08
CA GLU A 321 10.43 12.21 12.06
C GLU A 321 9.80 13.60 12.01
N LYS A 322 10.48 14.61 11.43
CA LYS A 322 9.98 15.99 11.26
C LYS A 322 9.43 16.62 12.55
N THR A 323 10.21 16.54 13.62
CA THR A 323 9.82 17.00 14.96
C THR A 323 9.31 18.44 14.99
N ALA A 324 10.03 19.38 14.36
CA ALA A 324 9.66 20.80 14.39
C ALA A 324 8.33 21.05 13.66
N ASP A 325 8.17 20.52 12.44
CA ASP A 325 6.97 20.70 11.61
C ASP A 325 5.71 20.27 12.38
N HIS A 326 5.72 19.05 12.94
CA HIS A 326 4.57 18.52 13.66
C HIS A 326 4.21 19.33 14.92
N LEU A 327 5.20 19.84 15.65
CA LEU A 327 4.94 20.67 16.83
C LEU A 327 4.42 22.06 16.45
N PHE A 328 4.97 22.68 15.41
CA PHE A 328 4.50 23.98 14.93
C PHE A 328 3.09 23.91 14.35
N GLU A 329 2.79 22.89 13.53
CA GLU A 329 1.45 22.68 12.98
C GLU A 329 0.43 22.41 14.10
N ALA A 330 0.78 21.56 15.06
CA ALA A 330 -0.09 21.29 16.20
C ALA A 330 -0.35 22.53 17.06
N ALA A 331 0.68 23.36 17.30
CA ALA A 331 0.54 24.62 18.01
C ALA A 331 -0.34 25.61 17.24
N TYR A 332 -0.14 25.72 15.93
CA TYR A 332 -0.92 26.60 15.05
C TYR A 332 -2.40 26.20 15.01
N HIS A 333 -2.69 24.90 14.94
CA HIS A 333 -4.06 24.37 14.92
C HIS A 333 -4.69 24.18 16.31
N GLY A 334 -3.94 24.41 17.40
CA GLY A 334 -4.43 24.16 18.75
C GLY A 334 -4.79 22.68 19.01
N GLN A 335 -4.03 21.75 18.41
CA GLN A 335 -4.32 20.32 18.49
C GLN A 335 -4.12 19.78 19.90
N VAL A 336 -5.08 18.99 20.38
CA VAL A 336 -5.04 18.36 21.71
C VAL A 336 -4.63 16.90 21.60
N ASP A 337 -3.56 16.52 22.28
CA ASP A 337 -3.11 15.12 22.37
C ASP A 337 -3.71 14.43 23.59
N LYS A 338 -4.27 13.22 23.38
CA LYS A 338 -4.93 12.43 24.43
C LYS A 338 -3.95 11.60 25.28
N ILE A 339 -2.69 11.44 24.84
CA ILE A 339 -1.65 10.70 25.56
C ILE A 339 -2.13 9.27 25.91
N ASN A 340 -2.70 8.59 24.92
CA ASN A 340 -3.12 7.19 25.04
C ASN A 340 -2.16 6.25 24.30
N GLY A 341 -1.30 6.78 23.43
CA GLY A 341 -0.32 6.03 22.68
C GLY A 341 0.85 5.56 23.54
N VAL A 342 1.50 4.47 23.11
CA VAL A 342 2.66 3.91 23.82
C VAL A 342 3.79 4.93 23.92
N SER A 343 4.15 5.58 22.80
CA SER A 343 5.22 6.59 22.77
C SER A 343 4.92 7.78 23.67
N ASP A 344 3.70 8.29 23.63
CA ASP A 344 3.28 9.49 24.37
C ASP A 344 3.28 9.23 25.88
N CYS A 345 2.80 8.05 26.30
CA CYS A 345 2.86 7.61 27.69
C CYS A 345 4.31 7.56 28.20
N ILE A 346 5.22 6.99 27.42
CA ILE A 346 6.64 6.88 27.78
C ILE A 346 7.27 8.28 27.92
N ILE A 347 7.03 9.16 26.96
CA ILE A 347 7.55 10.55 26.98
C ILE A 347 7.04 11.29 28.22
N MET A 348 5.77 11.11 28.58
CA MET A 348 5.12 11.78 29.71
C MET A 348 5.35 11.08 31.08
N GLY A 349 6.07 9.97 31.11
CA GLY A 349 6.30 9.18 32.33
C GLY A 349 5.05 8.50 32.89
N LYS A 350 4.03 8.25 32.07
CA LYS A 350 2.82 7.50 32.43
C LYS A 350 2.99 6.01 32.09
N PRO A 351 2.41 5.09 32.87
CA PRO A 351 2.40 3.68 32.49
C PRO A 351 1.62 3.48 31.17
N ILE A 352 2.13 2.59 30.31
CA ILE A 352 1.49 2.25 29.04
C ILE A 352 0.27 1.35 29.26
N ASN A 353 -0.74 1.45 28.40
CA ASN A 353 -1.99 0.68 28.53
C ASN A 353 -1.91 -0.78 28.05
N ILE A 354 -0.80 -1.18 27.40
CA ILE A 354 -0.58 -2.55 26.92
C ILE A 354 0.17 -3.38 27.99
N GLY A 355 0.04 -4.71 27.93
CA GLY A 355 0.62 -5.61 28.93
C GLY A 355 -0.03 -5.45 30.30
N THR A 356 0.79 -5.30 31.34
CA THR A 356 0.32 -5.21 32.75
C THR A 356 -0.48 -3.93 33.05
N GLY A 357 -0.39 -2.90 32.21
CA GLY A 357 -1.17 -1.66 32.38
C GLY A 357 -2.63 -1.77 31.91
N LEU A 358 -3.05 -2.89 31.32
CA LEU A 358 -4.40 -3.06 30.78
C LEU A 358 -5.47 -3.21 31.87
N PHE A 359 -5.14 -3.86 32.99
CA PHE A 359 -6.09 -4.16 34.05
C PHE A 359 -5.84 -3.29 35.29
N ARG A 360 -6.90 -3.16 36.11
CA ARG A 360 -6.82 -2.49 37.41
C ARG A 360 -7.10 -3.51 38.50
N LEU A 361 -6.40 -3.35 39.62
CA LEU A 361 -6.62 -4.17 40.81
C LEU A 361 -7.66 -3.49 41.70
N VAL A 362 -8.68 -4.25 42.07
CA VAL A 362 -9.66 -3.84 43.08
C VAL A 362 -9.52 -4.81 44.25
N GLN A 363 -9.00 -4.31 45.37
CA GLN A 363 -8.97 -5.09 46.60
C GLN A 363 -10.31 -4.94 47.31
N GLN A 364 -11.06 -6.03 47.42
CA GLN A 364 -12.25 -6.07 48.26
C GLN A 364 -11.83 -6.19 49.72
N HIS A 365 -11.73 -5.05 50.40
CA HIS A 365 -11.69 -5.05 51.85
C HIS A 365 -13.05 -5.53 52.37
N ARG A 366 -13.04 -6.50 53.31
CA ARG A 366 -14.23 -6.75 54.14
C ARG A 366 -14.63 -5.41 54.73
N ARG A 367 -15.81 -4.90 54.38
CA ARG A 367 -16.43 -3.82 55.14
C ARG A 367 -16.53 -4.34 56.57
N SER A 368 -15.72 -3.81 57.48
CA SER A 368 -16.04 -3.92 58.89
C SER A 368 -17.33 -3.12 59.08
N ASP A 369 -18.36 -3.71 59.67
CA ASP A 369 -19.58 -2.99 60.10
C ASP A 369 -19.30 -1.92 61.17
N ALA A 370 -18.03 -1.72 61.52
CA ALA A 370 -17.58 -0.60 62.33
C ALA A 370 -17.74 0.69 61.52
N ARG A 371 -18.81 1.43 61.79
CA ARG A 371 -18.92 2.85 61.45
C ARG A 371 -17.57 3.50 61.78
N PRO A 372 -16.94 4.26 60.87
CA PRO A 372 -15.76 5.02 61.22
C PRO A 372 -16.14 5.86 62.45
N LYS A 373 -15.43 5.69 63.57
CA LYS A 373 -15.63 6.56 64.73
C LYS A 373 -15.48 7.97 64.20
N GLU A 374 -16.55 8.77 64.28
CA GLU A 374 -16.48 10.19 64.03
C GLU A 374 -15.25 10.70 64.77
N HIS A 375 -14.21 11.05 64.03
CA HIS A 375 -13.18 11.88 64.59
C HIS A 375 -13.89 13.21 64.78
N LYS A 376 -14.47 13.41 65.98
CA LYS A 376 -14.77 14.74 66.48
C LYS A 376 -13.44 15.46 66.38
N ILE A 377 -13.28 16.25 65.32
CA ILE A 377 -12.29 17.31 65.31
C ILE A 377 -12.64 18.08 66.57
N LYS A 378 -11.85 17.92 67.63
CA LYS A 378 -11.89 18.86 68.75
C LYS A 378 -11.41 20.14 68.12
N SER A 379 -12.38 20.93 67.69
CA SER A 379 -12.18 22.32 67.37
C SER A 379 -11.84 22.99 68.69
N ASP A 380 -10.57 22.93 69.08
CA ASP A 380 -9.97 23.99 69.89
C ASP A 380 -9.93 25.23 68.97
N LEU A 381 -11.13 25.72 68.64
CA LEU A 381 -11.33 27.01 68.03
C LEU A 381 -10.95 28.01 69.12
N LEU A 382 -9.79 28.60 68.92
CA LEU A 382 -9.42 29.92 69.42
C LEU A 382 -10.67 30.83 69.44
N PRO A 383 -10.81 31.71 70.45
CA PRO A 383 -11.99 32.53 70.60
C PRO A 383 -12.28 33.33 69.32
N SER A 384 -13.57 33.28 68.93
CA SER A 384 -14.27 34.29 68.13
C SER A 384 -13.65 34.70 66.78
N ILE A 385 -14.01 33.97 65.71
CA ILE A 385 -13.98 34.49 64.33
C ILE A 385 -14.81 35.79 64.20
N GLU A 386 -15.75 36.04 65.13
CA GLU A 386 -16.46 37.31 65.26
C GLU A 386 -15.60 38.49 65.74
N GLU A 387 -14.50 38.27 66.46
CA GLU A 387 -13.58 39.34 66.89
C GLU A 387 -12.65 39.77 65.75
N VAL A 388 -12.20 38.82 64.91
CA VAL A 388 -11.34 39.10 63.75
C VAL A 388 -12.10 39.85 62.65
N LEU A 389 -13.41 39.58 62.48
CA LEU A 389 -14.25 40.27 61.50
C LEU A 389 -14.64 41.69 61.91
N ARG A 390 -14.56 42.07 63.20
CA ARG A 390 -14.77 43.45 63.65
C ARG A 390 -13.58 44.36 63.36
N ASP A 391 -12.37 43.83 63.36
CA ASP A 391 -11.13 44.58 63.07
C ASP A 391 -10.78 44.66 61.57
N SER A 392 -11.56 44.03 60.69
CA SER A 392 -11.32 43.98 59.24
C SER A 392 -11.66 45.28 58.48
N ARG A 393 -11.73 46.44 59.16
CA ARG A 393 -11.82 47.77 58.52
C ARG A 393 -10.48 48.51 58.63
N ARG A 394 -9.44 47.93 58.03
CA ARG A 394 -8.17 48.54 57.56
C ARG A 394 -7.15 47.42 57.52
N VAL A 395 -6.63 47.08 56.34
CA VAL A 395 -5.22 46.78 56.01
C VAL A 395 -5.16 46.16 54.61
N ASP A 396 -4.24 46.69 53.80
CA ASP A 396 -4.05 46.50 52.37
C ASP A 396 -3.59 45.10 51.93
N TYR A 397 -4.08 44.66 50.77
CA TYR A 397 -3.88 43.34 50.14
C TYR A 397 -2.53 43.16 49.40
N ALA A 398 -1.40 43.59 49.98
CA ALA A 398 -0.11 43.61 49.25
C ALA A 398 1.06 42.80 49.87
N SER A 399 0.90 42.07 50.97
CA SER A 399 2.08 41.51 51.65
C SER A 399 1.88 40.19 52.39
N VAL A 400 1.52 39.10 51.70
CA VAL A 400 1.80 37.75 52.22
C VAL A 400 2.27 36.82 51.09
N VAL A 401 3.46 37.13 50.57
CA VAL A 401 4.33 36.13 49.95
C VAL A 401 5.45 35.88 50.94
N THR A 402 5.52 34.69 51.55
CA THR A 402 6.71 33.82 51.55
C THR A 402 6.66 32.71 52.62
N LYS A 403 7.26 31.57 52.22
CA LYS A 403 7.88 30.49 53.00
C LYS A 403 6.99 29.40 53.59
N ARG A 404 6.95 28.26 52.87
CA ARG A 404 7.42 26.97 53.41
C ARG A 404 7.86 26.04 52.28
N ARG A 405 9.12 25.62 52.31
CA ARG A 405 9.76 24.60 51.46
C ARG A 405 10.42 23.60 52.41
N THR A 406 10.01 22.32 52.35
CA THR A 406 10.73 21.06 52.72
C THR A 406 9.72 19.91 52.61
N LYS A 407 9.70 19.15 51.50
CA LYS A 407 10.43 17.92 51.15
C LYS A 407 9.94 16.63 51.85
N LEU A 408 9.52 15.70 50.97
CA LEU A 408 9.79 14.25 50.93
C LEU A 408 8.83 13.24 51.62
N PHE A 409 8.25 12.39 50.74
CA PHE A 409 7.72 11.03 50.89
C PHE A 409 6.29 10.75 51.43
N ASP A 410 5.50 10.20 50.49
CA ASP A 410 4.49 9.13 50.55
C ASP A 410 3.35 9.12 51.57
N VAL A 411 2.10 9.36 51.10
CA VAL A 411 0.91 8.46 51.22
C VAL A 411 -0.10 8.85 50.10
N PRO A 412 -0.81 7.91 49.42
CA PRO A 412 -1.64 8.20 48.26
C PRO A 412 -2.92 8.98 48.58
N ALA A 413 -3.30 9.87 47.66
CA ALA A 413 -4.62 10.49 47.64
C ALA A 413 -5.72 9.43 47.44
N MET A 414 -6.45 9.09 48.50
CA MET A 414 -7.74 8.42 48.36
C MET A 414 -8.73 9.40 47.72
N HIS A 415 -9.00 9.21 46.43
CA HIS A 415 -10.22 9.72 45.83
C HIS A 415 -11.40 8.96 46.42
N VAL A 416 -12.03 9.53 47.45
CA VAL A 416 -13.35 9.09 47.91
C VAL A 416 -14.35 9.57 46.86
N ALA A 417 -14.78 8.65 45.99
CA ALA A 417 -15.96 8.87 45.17
C ALA A 417 -17.17 8.93 46.10
N LEU A 418 -17.73 10.13 46.30
CA LEU A 418 -19.03 10.30 46.94
C LEU A 418 -20.07 9.65 46.04
N TYR A 419 -20.53 8.46 46.43
CA TYR A 419 -21.76 7.87 45.93
C TYR A 419 -22.91 8.84 46.29
N GLN A 420 -23.41 9.60 45.31
CA GLN A 420 -24.77 10.12 45.36
C GLN A 420 -25.70 8.90 45.27
N SER A 421 -26.15 8.43 46.42
CA SER A 421 -27.30 7.54 46.50
C SER A 421 -28.56 8.39 46.32
N GLY A 422 -29.23 8.19 45.20
CA GLY A 422 -30.62 8.60 45.06
C GLY A 422 -31.49 7.74 45.96
N ALA A 423 -32.31 8.39 46.78
CA ALA A 423 -33.61 7.86 47.21
C ALA A 423 -34.46 8.98 47.83
N ARG A 424 -35.60 9.22 47.15
CA ARG A 424 -36.81 9.97 47.51
C ARG A 424 -36.79 11.48 47.37
#